data_AF-A0AAU9XV98-F1
#
_entry.id   AF-A0AAU9XV98-F1
#
_cell.length_a   1.000
_cell.length_b   1.000
_cell.length_c   1.000
_cell.angle_alpha   90.00
_cell.angle_beta   90.00
_cell.angle_gamma   90.00
#
_symmetry.space_group_name_H-M   'P 1'
#
loop_
_entity.id
_entity.type
_entity.pdbx_description
1 polymer ?
#
loop_
_entity_poly.entity_id
_entity_poly.type
_entity_poly.pdbx_seq_one_letter_code
_entity_poly.pdbx_strand_id
1 'polypeptide(L)'
;LYDITGFKALQVVATLVGIINDREKFTTGKNFYLMMKHNAKVEELFRLNAKPQTHQPGNGIVSIRPRRRERFFRGSGTTYKGLRKVLGAHYQDSISFAKDIRKIFLNNKVSDCDFPQVTLEAYMILLFEIARRMVKLKEPSEKKEQFDVLPIGSAIAGIVKLLEYGKDEICTFENVFPSEGRFHFFSGEPKTRKRAIGDIKTALK
;
A
#
# COMPACT_ATOMS: atom_id res chain seq x y z
N LEU A 1 -15.60 1.88 -11.84
CA LEU A 1 -15.55 1.17 -10.55
C LEU A 1 -14.93 -0.19 -10.82
N TYR A 2 -13.93 -0.59 -10.05
CA TYR A 2 -13.26 -1.89 -10.19
C TYR A 2 -13.65 -2.78 -9.01
N ASP A 3 -14.40 -3.85 -9.26
CA ASP A 3 -14.70 -4.85 -8.24
C ASP A 3 -13.48 -5.77 -8.10
N ILE A 4 -12.89 -5.78 -6.91
CA ILE A 4 -11.70 -6.57 -6.58
C ILE A 4 -12.01 -7.62 -5.51
N THR A 5 -13.29 -7.93 -5.29
CA THR A 5 -13.73 -8.88 -4.27
C THR A 5 -13.21 -10.29 -4.57
N GLY A 6 -12.61 -10.94 -3.57
CA GLY A 6 -12.08 -12.29 -3.70
C GLY A 6 -10.74 -12.39 -4.44
N PHE A 7 -10.09 -11.26 -4.68
CA PHE A 7 -8.81 -11.23 -5.37
C PHE A 7 -7.68 -11.57 -4.41
N LYS A 8 -6.70 -12.33 -4.91
CA LYS A 8 -5.37 -12.44 -4.31
C LYS A 8 -4.61 -11.12 -4.52
N ALA A 9 -3.59 -10.86 -3.71
CA ALA A 9 -2.75 -9.66 -3.81
C ALA A 9 -2.26 -9.37 -5.24
N LEU A 10 -1.79 -10.39 -5.97
CA LEU A 10 -1.31 -10.23 -7.35
C LEU A 10 -2.40 -9.79 -8.33
N GLN A 11 -3.65 -10.21 -8.14
CA GLN A 11 -4.77 -9.80 -9.00
C GLN A 11 -5.17 -8.34 -8.74
N VAL A 12 -5.10 -7.89 -7.48
CA VAL A 12 -5.31 -6.47 -7.16
C VAL A 12 -4.17 -5.62 -7.71
N VAL A 13 -2.91 -6.07 -7.60
CA VAL A 13 -1.76 -5.40 -8.24
C VAL A 13 -1.97 -5.32 -9.75
N ALA A 14 -2.38 -6.39 -10.42
CA ALA A 14 -2.66 -6.37 -11.85
C ALA A 14 -3.75 -5.36 -12.23
N THR A 15 -4.81 -5.24 -11.43
CA THR A 15 -5.87 -4.24 -11.60
C THR A 15 -5.31 -2.82 -11.51
N LEU A 16 -4.50 -2.55 -10.46
CA LEU A 16 -3.84 -1.25 -10.29
C LEU A 16 -2.86 -0.95 -11.43
N VAL A 17 -2.11 -1.94 -11.91
CA VAL A 17 -1.20 -1.83 -13.06
C VAL A 17 -1.95 -1.45 -14.34
N GLY A 18 -3.13 -2.03 -14.57
CA GLY A 18 -4.01 -1.65 -15.68
C GLY A 18 -4.46 -0.19 -15.58
N ILE A 19 -4.84 0.26 -14.38
CA ILE A 19 -5.26 1.64 -14.13
C ILE A 19 -4.12 2.65 -14.40
N ILE A 20 -2.92 2.41 -13.85
CA ILE A 20 -1.80 3.38 -13.93
C ILE A 20 -1.13 3.44 -15.32
N ASN A 21 -1.27 2.38 -16.13
CA ASN A 21 -0.72 2.33 -17.49
C ASN A 21 -1.69 2.88 -18.54
N ASP A 22 -2.98 3.08 -18.21
CA ASP A 22 -3.89 3.86 -19.04
C ASP A 22 -3.51 5.35 -18.96
N ARG A 23 -2.57 5.79 -19.80
CA ARG A 23 -2.00 7.14 -19.76
C ARG A 23 -2.98 8.23 -20.15
N GLU A 24 -4.04 7.89 -20.88
CA GLU A 24 -5.10 8.83 -21.25
C GLU A 24 -5.98 9.13 -20.04
N LYS A 25 -6.29 8.10 -19.23
CA LYS A 25 -7.15 8.27 -18.05
C LYS A 25 -6.37 8.60 -16.78
N PHE A 26 -5.16 8.09 -16.60
CA PHE A 26 -4.35 8.28 -15.39
C PHE A 26 -3.62 9.63 -15.39
N THR A 27 -4.41 10.69 -15.29
CA THR A 27 -3.96 12.09 -15.28
C THR A 27 -4.24 12.74 -13.93
N THR A 28 -3.51 13.82 -13.64
CA THR A 28 -3.58 14.51 -12.34
C THR A 28 -5.01 14.83 -11.90
N GLY A 29 -5.36 14.43 -10.67
CA GLY A 29 -6.65 14.71 -10.06
C GLY A 29 -7.77 13.73 -10.42
N LYS A 30 -7.55 12.82 -11.38
CA LYS A 30 -8.53 11.78 -11.73
C LYS A 30 -8.65 10.76 -10.60
N ASN A 31 -9.88 10.30 -10.38
CA ASN A 31 -10.21 9.34 -9.32
C ASN A 31 -10.58 8.00 -9.93
N PHE A 32 -9.99 6.94 -9.36
CA PHE A 32 -10.31 5.56 -9.67
C PHE A 32 -10.82 4.89 -8.41
N TYR A 33 -11.92 4.18 -8.53
CA TYR A 33 -12.60 3.57 -7.39
C TYR A 33 -12.46 2.06 -7.46
N LEU A 34 -11.92 1.46 -6.41
CA LEU A 34 -11.83 0.02 -6.23
C LEU A 34 -12.75 -0.38 -5.07
N MET A 35 -13.46 -1.48 -5.21
CA MET A 35 -14.46 -1.92 -4.26
C MET A 35 -14.20 -3.35 -3.84
N MET A 36 -14.31 -3.60 -2.53
CA MET A 36 -14.36 -4.93 -1.93
C MET A 36 -15.72 -5.10 -1.25
N LYS A 37 -16.49 -6.10 -1.69
CA LYS A 37 -17.78 -6.45 -1.09
C LYS A 37 -17.57 -7.47 0.02
N HIS A 38 -18.23 -7.26 1.15
CA HIS A 38 -18.30 -8.24 2.24
C HIS A 38 -19.56 -9.08 2.11
N ASN A 39 -20.72 -8.41 2.14
CA ASN A 39 -22.03 -8.99 1.88
C ASN A 39 -22.91 -7.98 1.13
N ALA A 40 -24.22 -8.25 1.02
CA ALA A 40 -25.16 -7.38 0.31
C ALA A 40 -25.30 -5.96 0.91
N LYS A 41 -24.78 -5.70 2.12
CA LYS A 41 -25.00 -4.44 2.87
C LYS A 41 -23.71 -3.68 3.20
N VAL A 42 -22.55 -4.33 3.16
CA VAL A 42 -21.25 -3.72 3.54
C VAL A 42 -20.25 -3.83 2.40
N GLU A 43 -19.73 -2.68 1.99
CA GLU A 43 -18.66 -2.54 1.01
C GLU A 43 -17.56 -1.61 1.52
N GLU A 44 -16.32 -1.93 1.15
CA GLU A 44 -15.16 -1.08 1.34
C GLU A 44 -14.84 -0.44 -0.01
N LEU A 45 -14.87 0.90 -0.04
CA LEU A 45 -14.64 1.66 -1.24
C LEU A 45 -13.32 2.42 -1.11
N PHE A 46 -12.35 2.05 -1.93
CA PHE A 46 -11.07 2.74 -2.06
C PHE A 46 -11.13 3.73 -3.19
N ARG A 47 -10.46 4.86 -3.01
CA ARG A 47 -10.21 5.86 -4.05
C ARG A 47 -8.71 6.02 -4.23
N LEU A 48 -8.25 5.74 -5.44
CA LEU A 48 -6.94 6.13 -5.95
C LEU A 48 -7.08 7.47 -6.69
N ASN A 49 -6.52 8.53 -6.11
CA ASN A 49 -6.40 9.83 -6.75
C ASN A 49 -5.05 9.90 -7.48
N ALA A 50 -5.08 10.01 -8.81
CA ALA A 50 -3.88 10.04 -9.63
C ALA A 50 -3.07 11.32 -9.42
N LYS A 51 -1.77 11.16 -9.16
CA LYS A 51 -0.79 12.23 -9.01
C LYS A 51 0.53 11.83 -9.68
N PRO A 52 0.52 11.58 -11.00
CA PRO A 52 1.71 11.18 -11.72
C PRO A 52 2.81 12.24 -11.54
N GLN A 53 4.05 11.79 -11.36
CA GLN A 53 5.23 12.64 -11.28
C GLN A 53 6.20 12.28 -12.41
N THR A 54 7.09 13.21 -12.78
CA THR A 54 8.07 13.02 -13.86
C THR A 54 8.84 11.71 -13.75
N HIS A 55 9.37 11.40 -12.56
CA HIS A 55 10.17 10.18 -12.33
C HIS A 55 9.38 9.05 -11.67
N GLN A 56 8.11 9.29 -11.32
CA GLN A 56 7.20 8.31 -10.71
C GLN A 56 5.81 8.44 -11.37
N PRO A 57 5.68 8.06 -12.65
CA PRO A 57 4.49 8.35 -13.45
C PRO A 57 3.23 7.57 -13.01
N GLY A 58 3.37 6.55 -12.15
CA GLY A 58 2.25 5.81 -11.56
C GLY A 58 1.82 6.33 -10.18
N ASN A 59 2.40 7.43 -9.72
CA ASN A 59 2.17 7.95 -8.37
C ASN A 59 0.74 8.45 -8.14
N GLY A 60 0.30 8.43 -6.88
CA GLY A 60 -1.07 8.73 -6.49
C GLY A 60 -1.29 8.66 -4.99
N ILE A 61 -2.53 8.92 -4.58
CA ILE A 61 -2.96 8.85 -3.17
C ILE A 61 -4.10 7.85 -3.06
N VAL A 62 -3.92 6.85 -2.21
CA VAL A 62 -4.97 5.90 -1.82
C VAL A 62 -5.69 6.45 -0.60
N SER A 63 -7.01 6.25 -0.57
CA SER A 63 -7.87 6.59 0.57
C SER A 63 -9.02 5.59 0.64
N ILE A 64 -9.49 5.26 1.85
CA ILE A 64 -10.66 4.42 2.07
C ILE A 64 -11.87 5.28 2.48
N ARG A 65 -13.06 4.95 1.99
CA ARG A 65 -14.31 5.57 2.44
C ARG A 65 -14.63 5.04 3.84
N PRO A 66 -14.88 5.90 4.84
CA PRO A 66 -15.25 5.43 6.17
C PRO A 66 -16.54 4.60 6.12
N ARG A 67 -16.59 3.49 6.86
CA ARG A 67 -17.80 2.67 6.98
C ARG A 67 -18.98 3.54 7.43
N ARG A 68 -20.18 3.25 6.90
CA ARG A 68 -21.44 3.96 7.21
C ARG A 68 -21.45 5.44 6.80
N ARG A 69 -20.48 5.91 6.02
CA ARG A 69 -20.49 7.26 5.43
C ARG A 69 -20.71 7.17 3.93
N GLU A 70 -21.52 8.08 3.40
CA GLU A 70 -21.75 8.18 1.95
C GLU A 70 -20.53 8.74 1.20
N ARG A 71 -19.77 9.62 1.85
CA ARG A 71 -18.70 10.40 1.23
C ARG A 71 -17.34 10.08 1.85
N PHE A 72 -16.31 10.18 1.02
CA PHE A 72 -14.92 10.27 1.49
C PHE A 72 -14.73 11.57 2.28
N PHE A 73 -13.88 11.55 3.32
CA PHE A 73 -13.52 12.78 4.03
C PHE A 73 -12.79 13.76 3.09
N ARG A 74 -12.97 15.06 3.30
CA ARG A 74 -12.24 16.09 2.54
C ARG A 74 -10.75 15.98 2.89
N GLY A 75 -9.88 15.93 1.88
CA GLY A 75 -8.45 15.67 2.10
C GLY A 75 -8.11 14.24 2.54
N SER A 76 -9.03 13.29 2.34
CA SER A 76 -8.79 11.86 2.65
C SER A 76 -7.58 11.29 1.91
N GLY A 77 -6.77 10.55 2.66
CA GLY A 77 -5.48 9.99 2.27
C GLY A 77 -4.59 9.96 3.50
N THR A 78 -4.53 8.82 4.16
CA THR A 78 -3.76 8.69 5.40
C THR A 78 -2.27 8.80 5.08
N THR A 79 -1.59 9.79 5.66
CA THR A 79 -0.12 9.87 5.56
C THR A 79 0.50 8.65 6.23
N TYR A 80 1.71 8.23 5.85
CA TYR A 80 2.34 7.09 6.52
C TYR A 80 2.48 7.28 8.04
N LYS A 81 2.78 8.52 8.48
CA LYS A 81 2.79 8.87 9.91
C LYS A 81 1.40 8.76 10.55
N GLY A 82 0.35 9.17 9.84
CA GLY A 82 -1.04 8.97 10.26
C GLY A 82 -1.41 7.48 10.36
N LEU A 83 -0.94 6.67 9.40
CA LEU A 83 -1.20 5.24 9.34
C LEU A 83 -0.59 4.54 10.57
N ARG A 84 0.66 4.89 10.92
CA ARG A 84 1.29 4.43 12.17
C ARG A 84 0.43 4.72 13.39
N LYS A 85 -0.08 5.95 13.52
CA LYS A 85 -0.87 6.38 14.67
C LYS A 85 -2.15 5.56 14.80
N VAL A 86 -2.89 5.39 13.70
CA VAL A 86 -4.16 4.65 13.72
C VAL A 86 -3.93 3.15 13.91
N LEU A 87 -2.87 2.59 13.31
CA LEU A 87 -2.50 1.18 13.52
C LEU A 87 -2.10 0.91 14.97
N GLY A 88 -1.27 1.76 15.58
CA GLY A 88 -0.88 1.61 17.00
C GLY A 88 -2.01 1.88 18.00
N ALA A 89 -3.06 2.61 17.61
CA ALA A 89 -4.27 2.74 18.41
C ALA A 89 -5.20 1.53 18.30
N HIS A 90 -5.09 0.76 17.22
CA HIS A 90 -5.97 -0.37 16.95
C HIS A 90 -5.37 -1.72 17.35
N TYR A 91 -4.09 -1.92 17.07
CA TYR A 91 -3.38 -3.16 17.38
C TYR A 91 -2.50 -2.97 18.61
N GLN A 92 -2.60 -3.93 19.54
CA GLN A 92 -1.71 -4.00 20.70
C GLN A 92 -0.27 -4.36 20.29
N ASP A 93 -0.11 -5.10 19.20
CA ASP A 93 1.16 -5.59 18.69
C ASP A 93 1.21 -5.60 17.15
N SER A 94 2.42 -5.61 16.57
CA SER A 94 2.60 -5.68 15.12
C SER A 94 2.33 -7.05 14.51
N ILE A 95 2.35 -8.10 15.32
CA ILE A 95 2.23 -9.51 14.90
C ILE A 95 0.81 -9.78 14.41
N SER A 96 -0.19 -9.34 15.16
CA SER A 96 -1.62 -9.44 14.84
C SER A 96 -1.94 -8.72 13.54
N PHE A 97 -1.40 -7.50 13.35
CA PHE A 97 -1.50 -6.78 12.09
C PHE A 97 -0.88 -7.56 10.93
N ALA A 98 0.34 -8.10 11.11
CA ALA A 98 1.03 -8.83 10.05
C ALA A 98 0.28 -10.11 9.64
N LYS A 99 -0.28 -10.85 10.62
CA LYS A 99 -1.15 -12.02 10.36
C LYS A 99 -2.38 -11.64 9.56
N ASP A 100 -3.02 -10.51 9.87
CA ASP A 100 -4.18 -10.03 9.13
C ASP A 100 -3.81 -9.64 7.69
N ILE A 101 -2.72 -8.90 7.49
CA ILE A 101 -2.21 -8.56 6.15
C ILE A 101 -1.94 -9.83 5.33
N ARG A 102 -1.32 -10.86 5.92
CA ARG A 102 -1.08 -12.15 5.23
C ARG A 102 -2.37 -12.83 4.81
N LYS A 103 -3.39 -12.86 5.68
CA LYS A 103 -4.71 -13.42 5.34
C LYS A 103 -5.31 -12.67 4.15
N ILE A 104 -5.34 -11.34 4.20
CA ILE A 104 -5.92 -10.50 3.13
C ILE A 104 -5.11 -10.64 1.82
N PHE A 105 -3.79 -10.83 1.87
CA PHE A 105 -2.97 -11.07 0.68
C PHE A 105 -3.31 -12.38 -0.04
N LEU A 106 -3.67 -13.43 0.69
CA LEU A 106 -4.04 -14.72 0.11
C LEU A 106 -5.39 -14.65 -0.59
N ASN A 107 -6.35 -13.96 0.02
CA ASN A 107 -7.67 -13.72 -0.55
C ASN A 107 -8.32 -12.55 0.21
N ASN A 108 -8.68 -11.49 -0.51
CA ASN A 108 -9.34 -10.34 0.09
C ASN A 108 -10.87 -10.50 0.20
N LYS A 109 -11.41 -11.71 0.00
CA LYS A 109 -12.78 -12.01 0.39
C LYS A 109 -12.84 -12.02 1.91
N VAL A 110 -13.38 -10.95 2.46
CA VAL A 110 -13.54 -10.78 3.90
C VAL A 110 -15.01 -10.98 4.24
N SER A 111 -15.32 -11.68 5.34
CA SER A 111 -16.65 -11.62 5.95
C SER A 111 -16.91 -10.22 6.52
N ASP A 112 -18.12 -9.93 7.00
CA ASP A 112 -18.42 -8.61 7.57
C ASP A 112 -17.46 -8.23 8.71
N CYS A 113 -16.73 -7.13 8.54
CA CYS A 113 -15.88 -6.52 9.56
C CYS A 113 -14.71 -7.37 10.10
N ASP A 114 -14.29 -8.48 9.46
CA ASP A 114 -13.19 -9.29 9.99
C ASP A 114 -11.88 -8.52 10.14
N PHE A 115 -11.71 -7.44 9.35
CA PHE A 115 -10.55 -6.58 9.43
C PHE A 115 -10.92 -5.12 9.78
N PRO A 116 -10.08 -4.45 10.58
CA PRO A 116 -10.16 -3.01 10.80
C PRO A 116 -10.00 -2.24 9.49
N GLN A 117 -10.71 -1.13 9.30
CA GLN A 117 -10.57 -0.32 8.07
C GLN A 117 -9.13 0.17 7.85
N VAL A 118 -8.39 0.46 8.93
CA VAL A 118 -6.97 0.85 8.84
C VAL A 118 -6.09 -0.26 8.27
N THR A 119 -6.40 -1.52 8.54
CA THR A 119 -5.70 -2.69 7.98
C THR A 119 -5.96 -2.82 6.49
N LEU A 120 -7.19 -2.59 6.07
CA LEU A 120 -7.58 -2.59 4.66
C LEU A 120 -6.97 -1.40 3.88
N GLU A 121 -6.88 -0.23 4.52
CA GLU A 121 -6.18 0.93 3.96
C GLU A 121 -4.67 0.63 3.81
N ALA A 122 -4.03 0.08 4.84
CA ALA A 122 -2.63 -0.35 4.78
C ALA A 122 -2.40 -1.40 3.67
N TYR A 123 -3.27 -2.40 3.58
CA TYR A 123 -3.27 -3.41 2.51
C TYR A 123 -3.26 -2.74 1.12
N MET A 124 -4.19 -1.82 0.86
CA MET A 124 -4.28 -1.16 -0.45
C MET A 124 -3.06 -0.29 -0.74
N ILE A 125 -2.54 0.43 0.27
CA ILE A 125 -1.31 1.22 0.14
C ILE A 125 -0.11 0.32 -0.21
N LEU A 126 0.08 -0.80 0.49
CA LEU A 126 1.17 -1.73 0.21
C LEU A 126 1.10 -2.29 -1.22
N LEU A 127 -0.09 -2.71 -1.68
CA LEU A 127 -0.24 -3.19 -3.05
C LEU A 127 -0.05 -2.08 -4.09
N PHE A 128 -0.48 -0.86 -3.78
CA PHE A 128 -0.25 0.29 -4.65
C PHE A 128 1.24 0.65 -4.78
N GLU A 129 2.02 0.53 -3.70
CA GLU A 129 3.48 0.70 -3.75
C GLU A 129 4.15 -0.27 -4.73
N ILE A 130 3.66 -1.51 -4.84
CA ILE A 130 4.10 -2.47 -5.85
C ILE A 130 3.66 -2.03 -7.24
N ALA A 131 2.40 -1.66 -7.41
CA ALA A 131 1.86 -1.33 -8.72
C ALA A 131 2.50 -0.07 -9.31
N ARG A 132 2.63 1.02 -8.53
CA ARG A 132 2.99 2.36 -9.04
C ARG A 132 4.38 2.48 -9.71
N ARG A 133 5.28 1.52 -9.45
CA ARG A 133 6.58 1.38 -10.13
C ARG A 133 6.49 0.66 -11.48
N MET A 134 5.40 -0.04 -11.77
CA MET A 134 5.25 -0.87 -12.98
C MET A 134 4.68 -0.10 -14.18
N VAL A 135 4.84 1.23 -14.19
CA VAL A 135 4.47 2.04 -15.35
C VAL A 135 5.51 1.86 -16.45
N LYS A 136 5.05 1.43 -17.61
CA LYS A 136 5.87 1.25 -18.81
C LYS A 136 5.99 2.58 -19.54
N LEU A 137 7.22 3.05 -19.74
CA LEU A 137 7.54 4.19 -20.61
C LEU A 137 8.45 3.70 -21.73
N LYS A 138 8.31 4.27 -22.93
CA LYS A 138 9.22 4.00 -24.05
C LYS A 138 10.63 4.50 -23.74
N GLU A 139 10.73 5.69 -23.14
CA GLU A 139 11.98 6.38 -22.81
C GLU A 139 11.93 6.85 -21.35
N PRO A 140 12.24 5.98 -20.38
CA PRO A 140 12.29 6.37 -18.98
C PRO A 140 13.51 7.28 -18.69
N SER A 141 13.33 8.29 -17.83
CA SER A 141 14.48 9.03 -17.28
C SER A 141 15.34 8.11 -16.40
N GLU A 142 16.65 8.35 -16.31
CA GLU A 142 17.57 7.60 -15.43
C GLU A 142 17.04 7.48 -13.98
N LYS A 143 16.52 8.57 -13.41
CA LYS A 143 15.95 8.57 -12.06
C LYS A 143 14.73 7.64 -11.91
N LYS A 144 13.94 7.47 -12.96
CA LYS A 144 12.82 6.49 -12.98
C LYS A 144 13.38 5.07 -12.98
N GLU A 145 14.37 4.78 -13.81
CA GLU A 145 15.00 3.45 -13.85
C GLU A 145 15.56 3.05 -12.48
N GLN A 146 16.15 4.01 -11.76
CA GLN A 146 16.61 3.80 -10.39
C GLN A 146 15.47 3.43 -9.42
N PHE A 147 14.26 3.98 -9.59
CA PHE A 147 13.08 3.54 -8.83
C PHE A 147 12.58 2.16 -9.30
N ASP A 148 12.61 1.90 -10.60
CA ASP A 148 12.12 0.67 -11.21
C ASP A 148 12.97 -0.56 -10.88
N VAL A 149 14.24 -0.41 -10.49
CA VAL A 149 15.06 -1.56 -10.05
C VAL A 149 14.86 -1.95 -8.58
N LEU A 150 14.16 -1.14 -7.78
CA LEU A 150 13.97 -1.42 -6.35
C LEU A 150 13.05 -2.66 -6.13
N PRO A 151 13.42 -3.66 -5.32
CA PRO A 151 12.61 -4.85 -5.13
C PRO A 151 11.46 -4.62 -4.13
N ILE A 152 10.51 -3.73 -4.48
CA ILE A 152 9.42 -3.26 -3.61
C ILE A 152 8.55 -4.40 -3.11
N GLY A 153 8.17 -5.34 -3.97
CA GLY A 153 7.37 -6.51 -3.56
C GLY A 153 8.08 -7.37 -2.52
N SER A 154 9.37 -7.64 -2.72
CA SER A 154 10.19 -8.38 -1.75
C SER A 154 10.38 -7.60 -0.44
N ALA A 155 10.53 -6.28 -0.52
CA ALA A 155 10.65 -5.42 0.66
C ALA A 155 9.35 -5.44 1.49
N ILE A 156 8.18 -5.39 0.84
CA ILE A 156 6.87 -5.51 1.50
C ILE A 156 6.72 -6.87 2.18
N ALA A 157 7.05 -7.96 1.49
CA ALA A 157 7.04 -9.29 2.10
C ALA A 157 8.00 -9.36 3.31
N GLY A 158 9.15 -8.70 3.21
CA GLY A 158 10.14 -8.59 4.28
C GLY A 158 9.63 -7.86 5.51
N ILE A 159 9.02 -6.68 5.36
CA ILE A 159 8.45 -5.94 6.52
C ILE A 159 7.30 -6.71 7.16
N VAL A 160 6.44 -7.39 6.39
CA VAL A 160 5.35 -8.19 6.96
C VAL A 160 5.92 -9.34 7.79
N LYS A 161 6.97 -10.02 7.29
CA LYS A 161 7.67 -11.07 8.04
C LYS A 161 8.36 -10.54 9.30
N LEU A 162 9.00 -9.36 9.23
CA LEU A 162 9.66 -8.74 10.39
C LEU A 162 8.66 -8.27 11.44
N LEU A 163 7.51 -7.71 11.03
CA LEU A 163 6.44 -7.31 11.96
C LEU A 163 5.80 -8.53 12.66
N GLU A 164 5.84 -9.71 12.02
CA GLU A 164 5.26 -10.96 12.55
C GLU A 164 6.23 -11.76 13.44
N TYR A 165 7.52 -11.83 13.08
CA TYR A 165 8.50 -12.72 13.72
C TYR A 165 9.80 -12.03 14.13
N GLY A 166 9.92 -10.72 13.92
CA GLY A 166 11.04 -9.97 14.49
C GLY A 166 10.98 -10.07 16.01
N LYS A 167 12.13 -10.19 16.68
CA LYS A 167 12.18 -9.94 18.12
C LYS A 167 11.57 -8.56 18.37
N ASP A 168 10.77 -8.39 19.41
CA ASP A 168 9.84 -7.25 19.62
C ASP A 168 10.47 -5.83 19.55
N GLU A 169 11.80 -5.73 19.43
CA GLU A 169 12.56 -4.48 19.26
C GLU A 169 13.05 -4.22 17.82
N ILE A 170 13.06 -5.24 16.96
CA ILE A 170 13.67 -5.16 15.63
C ILE A 170 12.77 -4.39 14.66
N CYS A 171 11.45 -4.62 14.71
CA CYS A 171 10.51 -4.07 13.74
C CYS A 171 9.13 -3.81 14.34
N THR A 172 8.78 -2.53 14.44
CA THR A 172 7.46 -2.05 14.85
C THR A 172 6.88 -1.12 13.77
N PHE A 173 5.65 -0.64 13.96
CA PHE A 173 5.06 0.36 13.07
C PHE A 173 5.91 1.65 12.95
N GLU A 174 6.65 2.02 14.00
CA GLU A 174 7.54 3.19 13.99
C GLU A 174 8.75 2.99 13.07
N ASN A 175 9.20 1.75 12.90
CA ASN A 175 10.31 1.47 11.99
C ASN A 175 9.87 1.47 10.52
N VAL A 176 8.58 1.23 10.24
CA VAL A 176 8.07 0.96 8.88
C VAL A 176 7.41 2.16 8.23
N PHE A 177 6.46 2.79 8.92
CA PHE A 177 5.58 3.76 8.27
C PHE A 177 6.10 5.21 8.31
N PRO A 178 6.55 5.78 9.43
CA PRO A 178 7.11 7.13 9.43
C PRO A 178 8.35 7.25 8.53
N SER A 179 8.57 8.42 7.90
CA SER A 179 9.70 8.65 6.96
C SER A 179 11.09 8.46 7.59
N GLU A 180 11.16 8.69 8.90
CA GLU A 180 12.30 8.55 9.79
C GLU A 180 12.54 7.10 10.23
N GLY A 181 11.59 6.21 9.96
CA GLY A 181 11.69 4.79 10.31
C GLY A 181 12.80 4.09 9.52
N ARG A 182 13.58 3.25 10.19
CA ARG A 182 14.70 2.48 9.61
C ARG A 182 14.31 1.70 8.34
N PHE A 183 13.11 1.15 8.31
CA PHE A 183 12.58 0.34 7.21
C PHE A 183 11.62 1.11 6.30
N HIS A 184 11.55 2.43 6.42
CA HIS A 184 10.72 3.24 5.54
C HIS A 184 11.31 3.33 4.14
N PHE A 185 10.68 2.66 3.18
CA PHE A 185 11.04 2.73 1.77
C PHE A 185 9.91 3.27 0.90
N PHE A 186 8.87 3.93 1.44
CA PHE A 186 7.72 4.38 0.64
C PHE A 186 7.92 5.76 -0.02
N SER A 187 8.82 6.57 0.52
CA SER A 187 9.10 7.93 0.04
C SER A 187 10.61 8.23 0.00
N GLY A 188 10.97 9.39 -0.54
CA GLY A 188 12.36 9.85 -0.67
C GLY A 188 13.06 9.41 -1.95
N GLU A 189 14.36 9.68 -2.00
CA GLU A 189 15.23 9.43 -3.15
C GLU A 189 15.54 7.93 -3.34
N PRO A 190 15.85 7.47 -4.57
CA PRO A 190 16.15 6.05 -4.84
C PRO A 190 17.21 5.46 -3.92
N LYS A 191 18.28 6.22 -3.62
CA LYS A 191 19.37 5.80 -2.72
C LYS A 191 18.88 5.53 -1.29
N THR A 192 18.01 6.40 -0.76
CA THR A 192 17.42 6.24 0.58
C THR A 192 16.54 5.02 0.64
N ARG A 193 15.66 4.83 -0.36
CA ARG A 193 14.77 3.67 -0.46
C ARG A 193 15.57 2.38 -0.60
N LYS A 194 16.63 2.37 -1.43
CA LYS A 194 17.55 1.23 -1.59
C LYS A 194 18.25 0.85 -0.28
N ARG A 195 18.66 1.84 0.53
CA ARG A 195 19.25 1.59 1.86
C ARG A 195 18.25 0.91 2.80
N ALA A 196 17.05 1.48 2.96
CA ALA A 196 16.02 0.89 3.82
C ALA A 196 15.64 -0.55 3.41
N ILE A 197 15.57 -0.82 2.10
CA ILE A 197 15.38 -2.18 1.56
C ILE A 197 16.56 -3.10 1.91
N GLY A 198 17.80 -2.59 1.86
CA GLY A 198 18.98 -3.31 2.32
C GLY A 198 18.91 -3.66 3.81
N ASP A 199 18.48 -2.72 4.64
CA ASP A 199 18.33 -2.93 6.08
C ASP A 199 17.26 -3.99 6.41
N ILE A 200 16.15 -4.01 5.67
CA ILE A 200 15.14 -5.08 5.77
C ILE A 200 15.77 -6.44 5.46
N LYS A 201 16.55 -6.55 4.38
CA LYS A 201 17.22 -7.80 4.01
C LYS A 201 18.21 -8.26 5.08
N THR A 202 18.96 -7.34 5.67
CA THR A 202 19.90 -7.64 6.75
C THR A 202 19.18 -8.11 8.02
N ALA A 203 18.06 -7.47 8.39
CA ALA A 203 17.28 -7.85 9.57
C ALA A 203 16.57 -9.21 9.43
N LEU A 204 16.42 -9.72 8.21
CA LEU A 204 15.82 -11.03 7.92
C LEU A 204 16.82 -12.19 7.94
N LYS A 205 18.12 -11.91 8.02
CA LYS A 205 19.18 -12.90 8.15
C LYS A 205 19.33 -13.33 9.61
#